data_AF-A0A924XGL2-F1
#
_entry.id   AF-A0A924XGL2-F1
#
_cell.length_a   1.000
_cell.length_b   1.000
_cell.length_c   1.000
_cell.angle_alpha   90.00
_cell.angle_beta   90.00
_cell.angle_gamma   90.00
#
_symmetry.space_group_name_H-M   'P 1'
#
loop_
_entity.id
_entity.type
_entity.pdbx_description
1 polymer ?
#
loop_
_entity_poly.entity_id
_entity_poly.type
_entity_poly.pdbx_seq_one_letter_code
_entity_poly.pdbx_strand_id
1 'polypeptide(L)'
;MKFKIFLTLFVVCSFTASAQTRVNPRRNKPFVVRQVQNSQAFNNSQSLPIKRVILYSNGVAYIERRGIVSNNAEVNLSFKQSQVDDVLKSMVVLDLGQGRIGAVSYNSSAPTSAKMAEIPFSVAAETNGDSGGIASVLAQLQGAKVLVTTTKGAVSGSILTLEKRNIPVDKDKPPMSARFLVIAGENGEISSFDLAEVRSVKLLDEGTQKDLREFASATASARRRDAKTITVTSDGNGQREMVVSYTISAPIWKTTYRVVLDEAGKPFFQGWAIVDNVSDEDWQNVNLS
;
A
#
# COMPACT_ATOMS: atom_id res chain seq x y z
N MET A 1 -45.57 41.15 44.74
CA MET A 1 -45.13 41.88 45.96
C MET A 1 -43.86 41.21 46.48
N LYS A 2 -42.71 41.88 46.30
CA LYS A 2 -41.39 41.75 46.97
C LYS A 2 -40.32 42.30 46.02
N PHE A 3 -40.27 43.63 45.98
CA PHE A 3 -39.20 44.43 45.38
C PHE A 3 -38.00 44.43 46.33
N LYS A 4 -36.79 44.24 45.82
CA LYS A 4 -35.55 44.61 46.51
C LYS A 4 -34.81 45.63 45.65
N ILE A 5 -34.76 46.84 46.19
CA ILE A 5 -34.08 48.05 45.71
C ILE A 5 -32.69 48.06 46.36
N PHE A 6 -31.63 48.27 45.59
CA PHE A 6 -30.34 48.79 46.08
C PHE A 6 -29.67 49.51 44.90
N LEU A 7 -29.84 50.82 44.84
CA LEU A 7 -28.93 51.87 45.32
C LEU A 7 -27.73 52.07 44.37
N THR A 8 -27.93 53.05 43.50
CA THR A 8 -27.00 53.69 42.57
C THR A 8 -25.92 54.47 43.31
N LEU A 9 -24.65 54.28 42.93
CA LEU A 9 -23.55 55.20 43.24
C LEU A 9 -23.09 55.89 41.95
N PHE A 10 -23.35 57.19 41.88
CA PHE A 10 -22.91 58.09 40.82
C PHE A 10 -21.46 58.49 41.09
N VAL A 11 -20.55 58.23 40.16
CA VAL A 11 -19.22 58.85 40.14
C VAL A 11 -19.12 59.68 38.86
N VAL A 12 -19.12 60.99 39.03
CA VAL A 12 -18.84 61.98 37.99
C VAL A 12 -17.33 62.19 37.95
N CYS A 13 -16.71 61.91 36.81
CA CYS A 13 -15.35 62.34 36.52
C CYS A 13 -15.32 62.96 35.12
N SER A 14 -15.21 64.28 35.10
CA SER A 14 -15.04 65.12 33.91
C SER A 14 -13.61 64.99 33.39
N PHE A 15 -13.39 64.78 32.08
CA PHE A 15 -12.18 65.26 31.40
C PHE A 15 -12.41 65.43 29.89
N THR A 16 -12.39 66.71 29.48
CA THR A 16 -11.85 67.32 28.26
C THR A 16 -11.99 66.59 26.91
N ALA A 17 -12.78 67.20 26.03
CA ALA A 17 -12.81 66.92 24.60
C ALA A 17 -11.56 67.48 23.90
N SER A 18 -10.79 66.60 23.26
CA SER A 18 -9.86 66.97 22.19
C SER A 18 -10.36 66.32 20.90
N ALA A 19 -10.79 67.15 19.95
CA ALA A 19 -11.20 66.72 18.63
C ALA A 19 -9.96 66.29 17.82
N GLN A 20 -9.83 64.99 17.56
CA GLN A 20 -8.93 64.45 16.54
C GLN A 20 -9.75 63.62 15.55
N THR A 21 -9.67 64.04 14.30
CA THR A 21 -10.32 63.48 13.13
C THR A 21 -9.91 62.02 12.95
N ARG A 22 -10.80 61.08 13.30
CA ARG A 22 -10.58 59.64 13.06
C ARG A 22 -10.88 59.31 11.60
N VAL A 23 -9.81 59.08 10.84
CA VAL A 23 -9.84 58.34 9.57
C VAL A 23 -10.45 56.95 9.86
N ASN A 24 -11.52 56.62 9.15
CA ASN A 24 -12.25 55.36 9.29
C ASN A 24 -11.48 54.25 8.54
N PRO A 25 -10.81 53.28 9.22
CA PRO A 25 -10.29 52.14 8.51
C PRO A 25 -11.46 51.19 8.24
N ARG A 26 -11.71 50.94 6.96
CA ARG A 26 -12.63 49.89 6.49
C ARG A 26 -12.39 48.62 7.31
N ARG A 27 -13.42 48.22 8.06
CA ARG A 27 -13.47 46.95 8.79
C ARG A 27 -13.41 45.82 7.76
N ASN A 28 -12.23 45.25 7.55
CA ASN A 28 -12.09 43.95 6.90
C ASN A 28 -12.88 42.94 7.73
N LYS A 29 -14.05 42.54 7.22
CA LYS A 29 -14.71 41.32 7.67
C LYS A 29 -13.74 40.19 7.36
N PRO A 30 -13.38 39.31 8.31
CA PRO A 30 -12.63 38.11 7.95
C PRO A 30 -13.48 37.35 6.93
N PHE A 31 -12.87 37.08 5.78
CA PHE A 31 -13.39 36.18 4.78
C PHE A 31 -13.52 34.82 5.48
N VAL A 32 -14.75 34.48 5.91
CA VAL A 32 -15.04 33.13 6.36
C VAL A 32 -14.93 32.28 5.10
N VAL A 33 -13.75 31.71 4.89
CA VAL A 33 -13.57 30.57 4.01
C VAL A 33 -14.57 29.55 4.52
N ARG A 34 -15.70 29.43 3.83
CA ARG A 34 -16.65 28.35 4.01
C ARG A 34 -15.82 27.12 3.67
N GLN A 35 -15.23 26.49 4.69
CA GLN A 35 -14.61 25.19 4.54
C GLN A 35 -15.72 24.34 3.93
N VAL A 36 -15.54 23.97 2.67
CA VAL A 36 -16.22 22.82 2.10
C VAL A 36 -15.87 21.73 3.09
N GLN A 37 -16.87 21.37 3.89
CA GLN A 37 -16.80 20.30 4.83
C GLN A 37 -16.53 19.09 3.97
N ASN A 38 -15.25 18.74 3.84
CA ASN A 38 -14.82 17.47 3.29
C ASN A 38 -15.73 16.46 3.96
N SER A 39 -16.57 15.83 3.15
CA SER A 39 -17.29 14.62 3.51
C SER A 39 -16.31 13.78 4.31
N GLN A 40 -16.57 13.63 5.60
CA GLN A 40 -15.75 12.80 6.47
C GLN A 40 -15.67 11.45 5.78
N ALA A 41 -14.49 11.11 5.28
CA ALA A 41 -14.20 9.74 4.94
C ALA A 41 -14.52 8.95 6.21
N PHE A 42 -15.52 8.07 6.14
CA PHE A 42 -15.90 7.18 7.22
C PHE A 42 -14.73 6.21 7.46
N ASN A 43 -13.67 6.67 8.13
CA ASN A 43 -12.61 5.83 8.67
C ASN A 43 -13.11 5.18 9.96
N ASN A 44 -14.19 4.42 9.85
CA ASN A 44 -14.66 3.55 10.90
C ASN A 44 -14.55 2.10 10.41
N SER A 45 -13.34 1.71 9.97
CA SER A 45 -13.04 0.34 9.56
C SER A 45 -13.25 -0.57 10.77
N GLN A 46 -14.44 -1.15 10.88
CA GLN A 46 -14.80 -2.09 11.92
C GLN A 46 -14.10 -3.40 11.62
N SER A 47 -13.43 -4.00 12.62
CA SER A 47 -12.69 -5.24 12.43
C SER A 47 -13.57 -6.45 12.75
N LEU A 48 -13.45 -7.48 11.91
CA LEU A 48 -14.01 -8.81 12.14
C LEU A 48 -12.85 -9.80 12.32
N PRO A 49 -12.34 -10.00 13.55
CA PRO A 49 -11.28 -10.98 13.79
C PRO A 49 -11.75 -12.41 13.48
N ILE A 50 -10.82 -13.27 13.09
CA ILE A 50 -11.09 -14.71 12.96
C ILE A 50 -11.45 -15.28 14.33
N LYS A 51 -12.58 -15.99 14.40
CA LYS A 51 -13.06 -16.67 15.60
C LYS A 51 -13.14 -18.18 15.47
N ARG A 52 -13.25 -18.70 14.24
CA ARG A 52 -13.31 -20.14 13.99
C ARG A 52 -12.61 -20.52 12.70
N VAL A 53 -11.88 -21.63 12.75
CA VAL A 53 -11.18 -22.25 11.65
C VAL A 53 -11.52 -23.74 11.64
N ILE A 54 -11.98 -24.25 10.50
CA ILE A 54 -12.19 -25.68 10.28
C ILE A 54 -11.24 -26.14 9.18
N LEU A 55 -10.42 -27.14 9.45
CA LEU A 55 -9.46 -27.67 8.48
C LEU A 55 -9.93 -29.01 7.93
N TYR A 56 -10.15 -29.08 6.62
CA TYR A 56 -10.57 -30.30 5.95
C TYR A 56 -9.35 -31.07 5.43
N SER A 57 -9.43 -32.40 5.44
CA SER A 57 -8.36 -33.29 4.97
C SER A 57 -8.08 -33.20 3.47
N ASN A 58 -8.98 -32.57 2.71
CA ASN A 58 -8.84 -32.31 1.27
C ASN A 58 -8.07 -31.01 0.95
N GLY A 59 -7.46 -30.34 1.95
CA GLY A 59 -6.68 -29.12 1.73
C GLY A 59 -7.53 -27.85 1.59
N VAL A 60 -8.74 -27.84 2.16
CA VAL A 60 -9.60 -26.67 2.26
C VAL A 60 -9.70 -26.25 3.73
N ALA A 61 -9.72 -24.94 3.99
CA ALA A 61 -10.03 -24.39 5.30
C ALA A 61 -11.31 -23.54 5.21
N TYR A 62 -12.25 -23.75 6.13
CA TYR A 62 -13.36 -22.83 6.38
C TYR A 62 -12.94 -21.85 7.47
N ILE A 63 -13.11 -20.56 7.21
CA ILE A 63 -12.77 -19.49 8.12
C ILE A 63 -14.03 -18.70 8.44
N GLU A 64 -14.23 -18.38 9.71
CA GLU A 64 -15.30 -17.52 10.18
C GLU A 64 -14.74 -16.38 11.01
N ARG A 65 -15.08 -15.16 10.57
CA ARG A 65 -14.75 -13.89 11.19
C ARG A 65 -16.01 -13.33 11.86
N ARG A 66 -15.86 -12.83 13.10
CA ARG A 66 -16.97 -12.23 13.86
C ARG A 66 -16.54 -10.98 14.60
N GLY A 67 -17.41 -9.98 14.61
CA GLY A 67 -17.18 -8.73 15.34
C GLY A 67 -18.43 -7.87 15.42
N ILE A 68 -18.35 -6.79 16.20
CA ILE A 68 -19.44 -5.84 16.37
C ILE A 68 -19.26 -4.69 15.38
N VAL A 69 -20.32 -4.36 14.66
CA VAL A 69 -20.40 -3.20 13.77
C VAL A 69 -21.44 -2.21 14.29
N SER A 70 -21.25 -0.92 14.01
CA SER A 70 -22.11 0.15 14.51
C SER A 70 -22.71 0.97 13.38
N ASN A 71 -24.02 1.23 13.43
CA ASN A 71 -24.75 2.01 12.41
C ASN A 71 -24.44 1.51 10.99
N ASN A 72 -24.35 2.38 9.99
CA ASN A 72 -23.81 1.96 8.70
C ASN A 72 -22.32 1.67 8.85
N ALA A 73 -21.92 0.49 8.38
CA ALA A 73 -20.59 -0.05 8.59
C ALA A 73 -19.95 -0.46 7.26
N GLU A 74 -18.65 -0.22 7.19
CA GLU A 74 -17.78 -0.71 6.13
C GLU A 74 -16.71 -1.59 6.78
N VAL A 75 -16.65 -2.84 6.35
CA VAL A 75 -15.69 -3.83 6.82
C VAL A 75 -14.72 -4.14 5.69
N ASN A 76 -13.44 -3.92 5.94
CA ASN A 76 -12.37 -4.19 4.99
C ASN A 76 -11.64 -5.48 5.40
N LEU A 77 -11.71 -6.48 4.54
CA LEU A 77 -11.08 -7.79 4.72
C LEU A 77 -9.93 -7.94 3.72
N SER A 78 -8.75 -8.28 4.22
CA SER A 78 -7.56 -8.48 3.40
C SER A 78 -7.36 -9.97 3.12
N PHE A 79 -6.94 -10.27 1.89
CA PHE A 79 -6.72 -11.62 1.37
C PHE A 79 -5.50 -11.64 0.45
N LYS A 80 -4.85 -12.81 0.30
CA LYS A 80 -3.84 -12.97 -0.75
C LYS A 80 -4.52 -13.02 -2.12
N GLN A 81 -3.87 -12.50 -3.17
CA GLN A 81 -4.37 -12.57 -4.54
C GLN A 81 -4.83 -13.99 -4.96
N SER A 82 -4.09 -15.03 -4.56
CA SER A 82 -4.42 -16.43 -4.88
C SER A 82 -5.70 -16.93 -4.20
N GLN A 83 -6.17 -16.29 -3.13
CA GLN A 83 -7.35 -16.68 -2.36
C GLN A 83 -8.62 -15.97 -2.82
N VAL A 84 -8.51 -14.86 -3.56
CA VAL A 84 -9.66 -13.99 -3.89
C VAL A 84 -10.77 -14.74 -4.61
N ASP A 85 -10.44 -15.60 -5.58
CA ASP A 85 -11.42 -16.34 -6.37
C ASP A 85 -12.22 -17.33 -5.50
N ASP A 86 -11.55 -18.13 -4.68
CA ASP A 86 -12.19 -19.06 -3.73
C ASP A 86 -13.05 -18.31 -2.71
N VAL A 87 -12.54 -17.19 -2.19
CA VAL A 87 -13.26 -16.35 -1.22
C VAL A 87 -14.53 -15.79 -1.85
N LEU A 88 -14.46 -15.19 -3.04
CA LEU A 88 -15.64 -14.62 -3.69
C LEU A 88 -16.69 -15.68 -4.03
N LYS A 89 -16.28 -16.91 -4.36
CA LYS A 89 -17.20 -18.03 -4.66
C LYS A 89 -17.87 -18.61 -3.42
N SER A 90 -17.25 -18.48 -2.24
CA SER A 90 -17.68 -19.14 -1.01
C SER A 90 -18.15 -18.19 0.09
N MET A 91 -17.95 -16.87 -0.07
CA MET A 91 -18.22 -15.89 0.97
C MET A 91 -19.70 -15.86 1.35
N VAL A 92 -19.96 -15.97 2.65
CA VAL A 92 -21.26 -15.74 3.27
C VAL A 92 -21.12 -14.60 4.27
N VAL A 93 -22.03 -13.64 4.17
CA VAL A 93 -22.08 -12.47 5.05
C VAL A 93 -23.43 -12.46 5.76
N LEU A 94 -23.40 -12.40 7.09
CA LEU A 94 -24.59 -12.37 7.93
C LEU A 94 -24.52 -11.19 8.90
N ASP A 95 -25.63 -10.48 9.02
CA ASP A 95 -25.87 -9.50 10.08
C ASP A 95 -26.85 -10.12 11.08
N LEU A 96 -26.43 -10.25 12.34
CA LEU A 96 -27.23 -10.90 13.39
C LEU A 96 -28.08 -9.91 14.19
N GLY A 97 -28.06 -8.61 13.86
CA GLY A 97 -28.81 -7.55 14.54
C GLY A 97 -29.82 -6.82 13.67
N GLN A 98 -30.40 -7.51 12.69
CA GLN A 98 -31.38 -6.98 11.72
C GLN A 98 -30.83 -5.89 10.77
N GLY A 99 -29.51 -5.77 10.62
CA GLY A 99 -28.94 -4.95 9.55
C GLY A 99 -29.15 -5.58 8.17
N ARG A 100 -28.99 -4.77 7.13
CA ARG A 100 -29.05 -5.19 5.73
C ARG A 100 -27.63 -5.20 5.15
N ILE A 101 -27.21 -6.35 4.65
CA ILE A 101 -25.95 -6.44 3.90
C ILE A 101 -26.09 -5.67 2.58
N GLY A 102 -25.15 -4.77 2.36
CA GLY A 102 -25.03 -3.97 1.14
C GLY A 102 -24.18 -4.67 0.09
N ALA A 103 -23.29 -3.91 -0.55
CA ALA A 103 -22.37 -4.41 -1.56
C ALA A 103 -21.15 -5.11 -0.95
N VAL A 104 -20.73 -6.20 -1.59
CA VAL A 104 -19.39 -6.78 -1.48
C VAL A 104 -18.61 -6.33 -2.71
N SER A 105 -17.58 -5.51 -2.52
CA SER A 105 -16.79 -4.93 -3.60
C SER A 105 -15.31 -5.29 -3.48
N TYR A 106 -14.69 -5.53 -4.63
CA TYR A 106 -13.25 -5.82 -4.73
C TYR A 106 -12.67 -5.07 -5.93
N ASN A 107 -11.54 -4.41 -5.74
CA ASN A 107 -10.84 -3.71 -6.83
C ASN A 107 -10.08 -4.74 -7.70
N SER A 108 -10.78 -5.27 -8.71
CA SER A 108 -10.18 -6.06 -9.77
C SER A 108 -9.16 -5.21 -10.54
N SER A 109 -7.91 -5.30 -10.10
CA SER A 109 -6.76 -4.72 -10.78
C SER A 109 -5.92 -5.87 -11.31
N ALA A 110 -5.41 -5.73 -12.54
CA ALA A 110 -4.50 -6.71 -13.11
C ALA A 110 -3.41 -7.07 -12.09
N PRO A 111 -3.07 -8.37 -11.93
CA PRO A 111 -2.01 -8.81 -11.04
C PRO A 111 -0.75 -8.00 -11.31
N THR A 112 0.03 -7.73 -10.26
CA THR A 112 1.28 -6.96 -10.39
C THR A 112 2.19 -7.52 -11.47
N SER A 113 2.26 -8.85 -11.61
CA SER A 113 3.01 -9.54 -12.66
C SER A 113 2.51 -9.21 -14.08
N ALA A 114 1.20 -9.13 -14.29
CA ALA A 114 0.62 -8.77 -15.59
C ALA A 114 0.93 -7.30 -15.94
N LYS A 115 0.84 -6.38 -14.97
CA LYS A 115 1.23 -4.98 -15.17
C LYS A 115 2.73 -4.82 -15.46
N MET A 116 3.57 -5.61 -14.79
CA MET A 116 5.02 -5.60 -15.03
C MET A 116 5.39 -6.14 -16.41
N ALA A 117 4.59 -7.05 -16.98
CA ALA A 117 4.81 -7.58 -18.33
C ALA A 117 4.51 -6.57 -19.44
N GLU A 118 3.71 -5.53 -19.18
CA GLU A 118 3.39 -4.46 -20.13
C GLU A 118 4.48 -3.37 -20.17
N ILE A 119 5.38 -3.33 -19.19
CA ILE A 119 6.44 -2.31 -19.09
C ILE A 119 7.62 -2.71 -20.00
N PRO A 120 8.13 -1.81 -20.87
CA PRO A 120 9.11 -2.15 -21.91
C PRO A 120 10.54 -2.39 -21.37
N PHE A 121 10.74 -2.40 -20.06
CA PHE A 121 12.04 -2.65 -19.44
C PHE A 121 11.88 -3.46 -18.14
N SER A 122 12.95 -4.16 -17.79
CA SER A 122 13.06 -4.96 -16.57
C SER A 122 14.23 -4.49 -15.71
N VAL A 123 14.03 -4.50 -14.39
CA VAL A 123 15.05 -4.16 -13.40
C VAL A 123 15.18 -5.32 -12.41
N ALA A 124 16.36 -5.95 -12.37
CA ALA A 124 16.66 -6.96 -11.37
C ALA A 124 16.80 -6.31 -9.98
N ALA A 125 16.37 -7.01 -8.92
CA ALA A 125 16.45 -6.52 -7.55
C ALA A 125 17.89 -6.36 -7.04
N GLU A 126 18.81 -7.17 -7.57
CA GLU A 126 20.23 -7.15 -7.23
C GLU A 126 21.07 -7.21 -8.51
N THR A 127 22.27 -6.62 -8.43
CA THR A 127 23.25 -6.68 -9.52
C THR A 127 24.24 -7.81 -9.24
N ASN A 128 24.20 -8.87 -10.03
CA ASN A 128 25.20 -9.95 -9.96
C ASN A 128 26.16 -9.79 -11.14
N GLY A 129 27.41 -9.43 -10.85
CA GLY A 129 28.48 -9.27 -11.85
C GLY A 129 28.19 -8.18 -12.89
N ASP A 130 28.43 -8.52 -14.16
CA ASP A 130 28.32 -7.62 -15.33
C ASP A 130 26.87 -7.37 -15.81
N SER A 131 25.85 -7.79 -15.06
CA SER A 131 24.44 -7.64 -15.42
C SER A 131 23.66 -6.99 -14.29
N GLY A 132 23.02 -5.85 -14.59
CA GLY A 132 22.17 -5.11 -13.66
C GLY A 132 22.52 -3.62 -13.51
N GLY A 133 21.69 -2.92 -12.74
CA GLY A 133 21.83 -1.50 -12.41
C GLY A 133 21.28 -0.56 -13.48
N ILE A 134 21.64 0.73 -13.39
CA ILE A 134 21.12 1.76 -14.32
C ILE A 134 21.46 1.44 -15.79
N ALA A 135 22.60 0.82 -16.04
CA ALA A 135 23.03 0.47 -17.38
C ALA A 135 22.11 -0.56 -18.07
N SER A 136 21.63 -1.58 -17.35
CA SER A 136 20.73 -2.57 -17.96
C SER A 136 19.37 -1.97 -18.29
N VAL A 137 18.91 -0.99 -17.50
CA VAL A 137 17.67 -0.26 -17.78
C VAL A 137 17.85 0.64 -19.00
N LEU A 138 18.91 1.45 -19.04
CA LEU A 138 19.18 2.34 -20.16
C LEU A 138 19.41 1.59 -21.49
N ALA A 139 20.02 0.41 -21.44
CA ALA A 139 20.19 -0.44 -22.62
C ALA A 139 18.85 -0.89 -23.24
N GLN A 140 17.79 -1.06 -22.42
CA GLN A 140 16.45 -1.41 -22.88
C GLN A 140 15.65 -0.19 -23.39
N LEU A 141 16.13 1.03 -23.13
CA LEU A 141 15.47 2.29 -23.50
C LEU A 141 16.12 2.96 -24.71
N GLN A 142 16.61 2.16 -25.65
CA GLN A 142 17.18 2.69 -26.90
C GLN A 142 16.14 3.57 -27.62
N GLY A 143 16.57 4.76 -28.05
CA GLY A 143 15.74 5.78 -28.67
C GLY A 143 15.05 6.75 -27.69
N ALA A 144 14.94 6.42 -26.40
CA ALA A 144 14.26 7.27 -25.42
C ALA A 144 14.97 8.61 -25.25
N LYS A 145 14.21 9.71 -25.15
CA LYS A 145 14.77 11.04 -24.89
C LYS A 145 15.15 11.18 -23.43
N VAL A 146 16.38 11.62 -23.19
CA VAL A 146 16.96 11.75 -21.85
C VAL A 146 17.72 13.05 -21.67
N LEU A 147 17.69 13.55 -20.43
CA LEU A 147 18.63 14.54 -19.93
C LEU A 147 19.63 13.84 -19.01
N VAL A 148 20.89 13.78 -19.45
CA VAL A 148 22.01 13.19 -18.71
C VAL A 148 22.72 14.30 -17.95
N THR A 149 22.82 14.17 -16.63
CA THR A 149 23.57 15.10 -15.78
C THR A 149 24.87 14.46 -15.33
N THR A 150 25.99 15.11 -15.65
CA THR A 150 27.34 14.70 -15.24
C THR A 150 27.95 15.72 -14.28
N THR A 151 29.18 15.49 -13.83
CA THR A 151 29.96 16.47 -13.06
C THR A 151 30.28 17.75 -13.84
N LYS A 152 30.29 17.69 -15.18
CA LYS A 152 30.69 18.79 -16.08
C LYS A 152 29.51 19.59 -16.62
N GLY A 153 28.28 19.10 -16.47
CA GLY A 153 27.07 19.75 -16.98
C GLY A 153 25.95 18.76 -17.31
N ALA A 154 24.87 19.27 -17.89
CA ALA A 154 23.73 18.46 -18.32
C ALA A 154 23.57 18.53 -19.85
N VAL A 155 23.31 17.38 -20.48
CA VAL A 155 23.15 17.25 -21.93
C VAL A 155 21.88 16.47 -22.23
N SER A 156 21.11 16.94 -23.22
CA SER A 156 19.87 16.31 -23.67
C SER A 156 20.08 15.60 -25.01
N GLY A 157 19.45 14.44 -25.19
CA GLY A 157 19.50 13.68 -26.43
C GLY A 157 18.70 12.38 -26.37
N SER A 158 18.76 11.58 -27.43
CA SER A 158 18.18 10.23 -27.46
C SER A 158 19.25 9.17 -27.19
N ILE A 159 18.91 8.14 -26.43
CA ILE A 159 19.82 7.01 -26.17
C ILE A 159 20.09 6.29 -27.49
N LEU A 160 21.34 6.25 -27.93
CA LEU A 160 21.73 5.52 -29.14
C LEU A 160 22.12 4.08 -28.79
N THR A 161 22.97 3.91 -27.79
CA THR A 161 23.45 2.61 -27.32
C THR A 161 24.14 2.72 -25.96
N LEU A 162 24.43 1.57 -25.36
CA LEU A 162 25.24 1.44 -24.17
C LEU A 162 26.40 0.48 -24.46
N GLU A 163 27.62 1.00 -24.41
CA GLU A 163 28.83 0.26 -24.76
C GLU A 163 29.53 -0.27 -23.51
N LYS A 164 30.15 -1.43 -23.64
CA LYS A 164 31.10 -1.97 -22.66
C LYS A 164 32.49 -1.88 -23.25
N ARG A 165 33.41 -1.17 -22.58
CA ARG A 165 34.81 -1.04 -22.99
C ARG A 165 35.71 -1.54 -21.89
N ASN A 166 36.73 -2.31 -22.26
CA ASN A 166 37.77 -2.76 -21.34
C ASN A 166 38.88 -1.72 -21.34
N ILE A 167 39.01 -0.99 -20.24
CA ILE A 167 40.03 0.04 -20.05
C ILE A 167 41.22 -0.60 -19.33
N PRO A 168 42.43 -0.55 -19.91
CA PRO A 168 43.63 -0.98 -19.20
C PRO A 168 43.88 -0.04 -18.02
N VAL A 169 43.90 -0.60 -16.81
CA VAL A 169 44.16 0.16 -15.57
C VAL A 169 45.67 0.24 -15.29
N ASP A 170 46.40 -0.85 -15.55
CA ASP A 170 47.85 -0.95 -15.41
C ASP A 170 48.40 -2.21 -16.12
N LYS A 171 49.73 -2.33 -16.30
CA LYS A 171 50.33 -3.50 -16.99
C LYS A 171 50.11 -4.84 -16.27
N ASP A 172 49.96 -4.82 -14.94
CA ASP A 172 49.85 -6.03 -14.10
C ASP A 172 48.44 -6.26 -13.52
N LYS A 173 47.46 -5.43 -13.88
CA LYS A 173 46.07 -5.58 -13.43
C LYS A 173 45.15 -6.00 -14.58
N PRO A 174 44.17 -6.89 -14.33
CA PRO A 174 43.17 -7.20 -15.33
C PRO A 174 42.45 -5.91 -15.77
N PRO A 175 42.14 -5.76 -17.07
CA PRO A 175 41.46 -4.58 -17.58
C PRO A 175 40.11 -4.39 -16.88
N MET A 176 39.80 -3.15 -16.52
CA MET A 176 38.55 -2.80 -15.88
C MET A 176 37.48 -2.57 -16.93
N SER A 177 36.31 -3.17 -16.72
CA SER A 177 35.19 -2.95 -17.62
C SER A 177 34.44 -1.68 -17.25
N ALA A 178 34.45 -0.70 -18.14
CA ALA A 178 33.71 0.54 -18.03
C ALA A 178 32.52 0.53 -19.01
N ARG A 179 31.46 1.24 -18.64
CA ARG A 179 30.25 1.33 -19.46
C ARG A 179 30.04 2.76 -19.90
N PHE A 180 29.78 2.94 -21.20
CA PHE A 180 29.56 4.26 -21.79
C PHE A 180 28.15 4.37 -22.33
N LEU A 181 27.43 5.42 -21.91
CA LEU A 181 26.16 5.80 -22.51
C LEU A 181 26.42 6.70 -23.71
N VAL A 182 25.95 6.29 -24.87
CA VAL A 182 26.04 7.08 -26.10
C VAL A 182 24.68 7.71 -26.37
N ILE A 183 24.64 9.04 -26.48
CA ILE A 183 23.43 9.79 -26.83
C ILE A 183 23.64 10.56 -28.13
N ALA A 184 22.57 10.67 -28.90
CA ALA A 184 22.47 11.55 -30.06
C ALA A 184 21.73 12.83 -29.66
N GLY A 185 22.42 13.96 -29.72
CA GLY A 185 21.86 15.30 -29.52
C GLY A 185 20.99 15.74 -30.69
N GLU A 186 20.11 16.71 -30.45
CA GLU A 186 19.15 17.20 -31.45
C GLU A 186 19.82 17.94 -32.63
N ASN A 187 21.04 18.43 -32.42
CA ASN A 187 21.89 19.06 -33.44
C ASN A 187 22.66 18.03 -34.31
N GLY A 188 22.44 16.73 -34.10
CA GLY A 188 23.20 15.66 -34.77
C GLY A 188 24.55 15.33 -34.13
N GLU A 189 24.89 15.96 -33.00
CA GLU A 189 26.08 15.62 -32.23
C GLU A 189 25.91 14.26 -31.54
N ILE A 190 26.93 13.41 -31.59
CA ILE A 190 26.95 12.15 -30.83
C ILE A 190 27.96 12.31 -29.70
N SER A 191 27.50 12.11 -28.47
CA SER A 191 28.30 12.25 -27.27
C SER A 191 28.32 10.93 -26.48
N SER A 192 29.50 10.56 -25.98
CA SER A 192 29.72 9.35 -25.18
C SER A 192 30.07 9.75 -23.75
N PHE A 193 29.34 9.23 -22.77
CA PHE A 193 29.52 9.51 -21.34
C PHE A 193 29.89 8.24 -20.58
N ASP A 194 30.97 8.28 -19.80
CA ASP A 194 31.25 7.21 -18.83
C ASP A 194 30.13 7.21 -17.79
N LEU A 195 29.44 6.08 -17.62
CA LEU A 195 28.37 5.94 -16.64
C LEU A 195 28.86 6.16 -15.20
N ALA A 196 30.15 5.99 -14.93
CA ALA A 196 30.73 6.33 -13.62
C ALA A 196 30.72 7.85 -13.34
N GLU A 197 30.74 8.70 -14.38
CA GLU A 197 30.65 10.17 -14.24
C GLU A 197 29.20 10.68 -14.28
N VAL A 198 28.22 9.82 -14.59
CA VAL A 198 26.80 10.19 -14.68
C VAL A 198 26.17 10.23 -13.29
N ARG A 199 25.68 11.41 -12.90
CA ARG A 199 25.01 11.62 -11.62
C ARG A 199 23.52 11.27 -11.68
N SER A 200 22.86 11.59 -12.79
CA SER A 200 21.46 11.27 -12.99
C SER A 200 21.10 11.22 -14.47
N VAL A 201 20.08 10.42 -14.79
CA VAL A 201 19.44 10.38 -16.10
C VAL A 201 17.96 10.63 -15.89
N LYS A 202 17.43 11.67 -16.52
CA LYS A 202 15.99 11.99 -16.50
C LYS A 202 15.37 11.62 -17.84
N LEU A 203 14.38 10.75 -17.81
CA LEU A 203 13.53 10.46 -18.98
C LEU A 203 12.69 11.71 -19.30
N LEU A 204 12.69 12.14 -20.55
CA LEU A 204 11.99 13.35 -21.00
C LEU A 204 10.60 13.04 -21.55
N ASP A 205 10.42 11.85 -22.13
CA ASP A 205 9.14 11.42 -22.70
C ASP A 205 8.12 11.06 -21.62
N GLU A 206 6.89 11.60 -21.72
CA GLU A 206 5.83 11.38 -20.72
C GLU A 206 5.44 9.90 -20.61
N GLY A 207 5.43 9.17 -21.73
CA GLY A 207 5.15 7.73 -21.78
C GLY A 207 6.16 6.95 -20.94
N THR A 208 7.45 7.11 -21.21
CA THR A 208 8.50 6.39 -20.47
C THR A 208 8.56 6.81 -19.00
N GLN A 209 8.25 8.08 -18.68
CA GLN A 209 8.10 8.51 -17.28
C GLN A 209 6.92 7.82 -16.59
N LYS A 210 5.79 7.63 -17.30
CA LYS A 210 4.63 6.89 -16.80
C LYS A 210 5.02 5.43 -16.55
N ASP A 211 5.68 4.77 -17.50
CA ASP A 211 6.12 3.38 -17.37
C ASP A 211 7.06 3.21 -16.15
N LEU A 212 7.97 4.16 -15.92
CA LEU A 212 8.84 4.15 -14.74
C LEU A 212 8.08 4.29 -13.42
N ARG A 213 7.07 5.17 -13.37
CA ARG A 213 6.19 5.30 -12.19
C ARG A 213 5.37 4.04 -11.96
N GLU A 214 4.83 3.45 -13.02
CA GLU A 214 4.06 2.20 -12.95
C GLU A 214 4.94 1.06 -12.46
N PHE A 215 6.16 0.90 -12.99
CA PHE A 215 7.14 -0.09 -12.53
C PHE A 215 7.45 0.05 -11.03
N ALA A 216 7.74 1.28 -10.58
CA ALA A 216 8.04 1.54 -9.17
C ALA A 216 6.83 1.24 -8.26
N SER A 217 5.63 1.61 -8.69
CA SER A 217 4.39 1.34 -7.95
C SER A 217 4.04 -0.14 -7.90
N ALA A 218 4.25 -0.87 -9.00
CA ALA A 218 4.04 -2.30 -9.11
C ALA A 218 5.02 -3.04 -8.20
N THR A 219 6.32 -2.73 -8.29
CA THR A 219 7.36 -3.32 -7.42
C THR A 219 7.10 -3.05 -5.94
N ALA A 220 6.70 -1.82 -5.59
CA ALA A 220 6.33 -1.48 -4.21
C ALA A 220 5.08 -2.24 -3.72
N SER A 221 4.12 -2.49 -4.62
CA SER A 221 2.92 -3.26 -4.32
C SER A 221 3.23 -4.75 -4.14
N ALA A 222 4.11 -5.32 -4.98
CA ALA A 222 4.59 -6.70 -4.83
C ALA A 222 5.27 -6.91 -3.46
N ARG A 223 6.08 -5.92 -3.02
CA ARG A 223 6.72 -5.96 -1.70
C ARG A 223 5.72 -5.91 -0.56
N ARG A 224 4.58 -5.22 -0.73
CA ARG A 224 3.46 -5.20 0.21
C ARG A 224 2.55 -6.43 0.00
N ARG A 225 3.12 -7.63 0.11
CA ARG A 225 2.43 -8.93 0.23
C ARG A 225 1.10 -9.05 -0.53
N ASP A 226 1.08 -9.00 -1.88
CA ASP A 226 -0.07 -9.32 -2.77
C ASP A 226 -1.49 -9.27 -2.15
N ALA A 227 -1.77 -8.21 -1.39
CA ALA A 227 -2.94 -8.16 -0.52
C ALA A 227 -4.06 -7.47 -1.27
N LYS A 228 -5.21 -8.13 -1.29
CA LYS A 228 -6.41 -7.73 -1.97
C LYS A 228 -7.48 -7.49 -0.93
N THR A 229 -7.96 -6.25 -0.89
CA THR A 229 -9.01 -5.83 0.04
C THR A 229 -10.37 -6.06 -0.59
N ILE A 230 -11.18 -6.88 0.07
CA ILE A 230 -12.61 -7.02 -0.20
C ILE A 230 -13.33 -6.18 0.86
N THR A 231 -14.18 -5.27 0.38
CA THR A 231 -14.96 -4.37 1.22
C THR A 231 -16.40 -4.88 1.27
N VAL A 232 -16.93 -5.01 2.48
CA VAL A 232 -18.32 -5.40 2.74
C VAL A 232 -19.02 -4.23 3.42
N THR A 233 -20.14 -3.80 2.85
CA THR A 233 -20.97 -2.73 3.44
C THR A 233 -22.19 -3.34 4.13
N SER A 234 -22.61 -2.74 5.24
CA SER A 234 -23.83 -3.12 5.99
C SER A 234 -24.55 -1.87 6.46
N ASP A 235 -25.82 -1.76 6.13
CA ASP A 235 -26.71 -0.68 6.57
C ASP A 235 -27.51 -1.13 7.80
N GLY A 236 -27.60 -0.29 8.81
CA GLY A 236 -28.36 -0.61 10.02
C GLY A 236 -28.13 0.39 11.14
N ASN A 237 -28.69 0.11 12.31
CA ASN A 237 -28.67 1.02 13.45
C ASN A 237 -28.09 0.33 14.70
N GLY A 238 -27.41 1.11 15.55
CA GLY A 238 -26.88 0.61 16.82
C GLY A 238 -25.72 -0.37 16.64
N GLN A 239 -25.31 -1.01 17.74
CA GLN A 239 -24.29 -2.05 17.76
C GLN A 239 -24.91 -3.40 17.47
N ARG A 240 -24.33 -4.13 16.51
CA ARG A 240 -24.81 -5.45 16.08
C ARG A 240 -23.65 -6.35 15.69
N GLU A 241 -23.85 -7.65 15.88
CA GLU A 241 -22.86 -8.65 15.49
C GLU A 241 -22.94 -8.94 13.99
N MET A 242 -21.79 -8.97 13.34
CA MET A 242 -21.63 -9.34 11.95
C MET A 242 -20.70 -10.54 11.84
N VAL A 243 -21.08 -11.46 10.96
CA VAL A 243 -20.33 -12.69 10.68
C VAL A 243 -19.98 -12.72 9.19
N VAL A 244 -18.72 -12.99 8.89
CA VAL A 244 -18.27 -13.27 7.53
C VAL A 244 -17.56 -14.61 7.53
N SER A 245 -18.02 -15.53 6.71
CA SER A 245 -17.35 -16.82 6.51
C SER A 245 -17.02 -17.07 5.05
N TYR A 246 -15.98 -17.85 4.80
CA TYR A 246 -15.46 -18.17 3.46
C TYR A 246 -14.53 -19.38 3.55
N THR A 247 -14.23 -19.97 2.39
CA THR A 247 -13.25 -21.06 2.27
C THR A 247 -12.01 -20.60 1.51
N ILE A 248 -10.85 -21.09 1.93
CA ILE A 248 -9.56 -20.88 1.24
C ILE A 248 -8.83 -22.20 1.10
N SER A 249 -7.96 -22.30 0.09
CA SER A 249 -6.97 -23.37 0.03
C SER A 249 -6.03 -23.30 1.24
N ALA A 250 -5.75 -24.45 1.84
CA ALA A 250 -4.85 -24.62 2.96
C ALA A 250 -3.97 -25.87 2.76
N PRO A 251 -2.70 -25.86 3.22
CA PRO A 251 -1.86 -27.05 3.25
C PRO A 251 -2.58 -28.22 3.94
N ILE A 252 -2.33 -29.43 3.43
CA ILE A 252 -2.84 -30.66 4.06
C ILE A 252 -2.25 -30.76 5.46
N TRP A 253 -3.11 -30.71 6.47
CA TRP A 253 -2.72 -30.93 7.86
C TRP A 253 -2.56 -32.42 8.14
N LYS A 254 -1.63 -32.75 9.04
CA LYS A 254 -1.35 -34.13 9.43
C LYS A 254 -1.53 -34.27 10.92
N THR A 255 -2.30 -35.30 11.32
CA THR A 255 -2.33 -35.77 12.70
C THR A 255 -1.46 -37.00 12.88
N THR A 256 -0.78 -37.06 14.01
CA THR A 256 -0.14 -38.28 14.49
C THR A 256 -0.69 -38.60 15.87
N TYR A 257 -1.03 -39.87 16.06
CA TYR A 257 -1.48 -40.40 17.35
C TYR A 257 -0.47 -41.43 17.84
N ARG A 258 -0.22 -41.45 19.15
CA ARG A 258 0.64 -42.43 19.82
C ARG A 258 -0.05 -42.92 21.08
N VAL A 259 0.05 -44.21 21.34
CA VAL A 259 -0.29 -44.80 22.63
C VAL A 259 1.02 -45.16 23.31
N VAL A 260 1.23 -44.62 24.49
CA VAL A 260 2.36 -44.96 25.36
C VAL A 260 1.81 -45.81 26.49
N LEU A 261 2.39 -46.99 26.72
CA LEU A 261 2.06 -47.85 27.85
C LEU A 261 3.09 -47.63 28.94
N ASP A 262 2.66 -47.45 30.18
CA ASP A 262 3.57 -47.50 31.33
C ASP A 262 3.91 -48.95 31.72
N GLU A 263 4.80 -49.14 32.70
CA GLU A 263 5.22 -50.47 33.17
C GLU A 263 4.05 -51.32 33.69
N ALA A 264 2.95 -50.69 34.14
CA ALA A 264 1.74 -51.34 34.60
C ALA A 264 0.73 -51.62 33.46
N GLY A 265 1.07 -51.28 32.21
CA GLY A 265 0.23 -51.47 31.03
C GLY A 265 -0.90 -50.45 30.87
N LYS A 266 -0.89 -49.34 31.62
CA LYS A 266 -1.93 -48.30 31.50
C LYS A 266 -1.68 -47.47 30.22
N PRO A 267 -2.68 -47.31 29.34
CA PRO A 267 -2.51 -46.54 28.11
C PRO A 267 -2.59 -45.04 28.34
N PHE A 268 -1.62 -44.32 27.79
CA PHE A 268 -1.60 -42.87 27.66
C PHE A 268 -1.65 -42.48 26.18
N PHE A 269 -2.72 -41.80 25.79
CA PHE A 269 -2.94 -41.39 24.40
C PHE A 269 -2.42 -39.97 24.17
N GLN A 270 -1.56 -39.82 23.15
CA GLN A 270 -1.06 -38.53 22.69
C GLN A 270 -1.52 -38.30 21.25
N GLY A 271 -2.05 -37.11 20.98
CA GLY A 271 -2.37 -36.63 19.63
C GLY A 271 -1.61 -35.35 19.34
N TRP A 272 -1.02 -35.27 18.14
CA TRP A 272 -0.38 -34.07 17.63
C TRP A 272 -0.97 -33.73 16.27
N ALA A 273 -1.13 -32.44 15.99
CA ALA A 273 -1.46 -31.92 14.67
C ALA A 273 -0.46 -30.82 14.31
N ILE A 274 -0.03 -30.79 13.05
CA ILE A 274 0.74 -29.67 12.50
C ILE A 274 -0.19 -28.90 11.58
N VAL A 275 -0.34 -27.62 11.88
CA VAL A 275 -1.27 -26.71 11.21
C VAL A 275 -0.55 -25.43 10.82
N ASP A 276 -0.70 -25.04 9.56
CA ASP A 276 -0.17 -23.79 9.04
C ASP A 276 -1.24 -22.70 9.03
N ASN A 277 -0.99 -21.59 9.72
CA ASN A 277 -1.83 -20.40 9.57
C ASN A 277 -1.54 -19.74 8.22
N VAL A 278 -2.46 -19.93 7.27
CA VAL A 278 -2.36 -19.34 5.92
C VAL A 278 -3.01 -17.96 5.78
N SER A 279 -3.67 -17.47 6.84
CA SER A 279 -4.27 -16.13 6.87
C SER A 279 -3.22 -15.03 7.02
N ASP A 280 -3.64 -13.78 6.89
CA ASP A 280 -2.78 -12.59 6.98
C ASP A 280 -2.74 -11.97 8.38
N GLU A 281 -3.38 -12.60 9.35
CA GLU A 281 -3.45 -12.19 10.75
C GLU A 281 -3.15 -13.36 11.71
N ASP A 282 -2.74 -13.03 12.94
CA ASP A 282 -2.48 -14.05 13.96
C ASP A 282 -3.78 -14.66 14.48
N TRP A 283 -3.77 -15.98 14.65
CA TRP A 283 -4.87 -16.70 15.28
C TRP A 283 -4.84 -16.51 16.79
N GLN A 284 -5.70 -15.62 17.29
CA GLN A 284 -5.83 -15.33 18.72
C GLN A 284 -7.21 -15.77 19.23
N ASN A 285 -7.22 -16.71 20.18
CA ASN A 285 -8.44 -17.25 20.80
C ASN A 285 -9.46 -17.78 19.77
N VAL A 286 -8.96 -18.55 18.79
CA VAL A 286 -9.78 -19.18 17.74
C VAL A 286 -10.22 -20.58 18.14
N ASN A 287 -11.45 -20.93 17.77
CA ASN A 287 -11.90 -22.32 17.78
C ASN A 287 -11.35 -23.03 16.53
N LEU A 288 -10.47 -24.02 16.73
CA LEU A 288 -9.90 -24.83 15.66
C LEU A 288 -10.50 -26.24 15.72
N SER A 289 -11.01 -26.74 14.58
CA SER A 289 -11.59 -28.08 14.46
C SER A 289 -11.23 -28.78 13.16
#